data_AF-A0A9P6IWQ7-F1
#
_entry.id   AF-A0A9P6IWQ7-F1
#
_cell.length_a   1.000
_cell.length_b   1.000
_cell.length_c   1.000
_cell.angle_alpha   90.00
_cell.angle_beta   90.00
_cell.angle_gamma   90.00
#
_symmetry.space_group_name_H-M   'P 1'
#
loop_
_entity.id
_entity.type
_entity.pdbx_description
1 polymer ?
#
loop_
_entity_poly.entity_id
_entity_poly.type
_entity_poly.pdbx_seq_one_letter_code
_entity_poly.pdbx_strand_id
1 'polypeptide(L)'
;SVYGGRVDTEPDQLLLESFVGSFFKAECYDLKFKLVETTEDDPGLVAPEGTKIGQFLQWVSELPEREPPTWLRLPPTAERVLSTHKAIRMITKIKKIKGLVDEEGVDL
;
A
#
# COMPACT_ATOMS: atom_id res chain seq x y z
N SER A 1 7.11 23.29 1.31
CA SER A 1 7.46 21.88 1.49
C SER A 1 6.49 21.05 0.66
N VAL A 2 6.97 20.31 -0.35
CA VAL A 2 6.09 19.60 -1.31
C VAL A 2 5.45 18.35 -0.68
N TYR A 3 6.24 17.54 0.03
CA TYR A 3 5.75 16.31 0.68
C TYR A 3 5.60 16.44 2.21
N GLY A 4 6.49 17.17 2.91
CA GLY A 4 6.46 17.29 4.38
C GLY A 4 5.59 18.43 4.93
N GLY A 5 4.91 19.21 4.09
CA GLY A 5 4.16 20.40 4.55
C GLY A 5 2.92 20.10 5.40
N ARG A 6 2.44 18.85 5.37
CA ARG A 6 1.30 18.36 6.16
C ARG A 6 1.71 17.40 7.27
N VAL A 7 3.01 17.12 7.39
CA VAL A 7 3.53 16.19 8.39
C VAL A 7 3.83 17.01 9.65
N ASP A 8 3.14 16.70 10.73
CA ASP A 8 3.23 17.40 12.01
C ASP A 8 4.01 16.59 13.06
N THR A 9 4.29 15.31 12.80
CA THR A 9 5.06 14.46 13.69
C THR A 9 6.50 14.23 13.19
N GLU A 10 7.46 14.30 14.11
CA GLU A 10 8.88 14.01 13.82
C GLU A 10 9.09 12.57 13.29
N PRO A 11 8.44 11.53 13.83
CA PRO A 11 8.58 10.17 13.27
C PRO A 11 8.10 10.04 11.83
N ASP A 12 6.99 10.67 11.46
CA ASP A 12 6.47 10.63 10.09
C ASP A 12 7.37 11.41 9.12
N GLN A 13 7.99 12.49 9.60
CA GLN A 13 8.95 13.26 8.82
C GLN A 13 10.23 12.45 8.55
N LEU A 14 10.75 11.74 9.55
CA LEU A 14 11.89 10.83 9.39
C LEU A 14 11.55 9.68 8.43
N LEU A 15 10.33 9.13 8.51
CA LEU A 15 9.87 8.10 7.59
C LEU A 15 9.85 8.63 6.15
N LEU A 16 9.29 9.82 5.93
CA LEU A 16 9.27 10.48 4.62
C LEU A 16 10.68 10.69 4.07
N GLU A 17 11.61 11.19 4.90
CA GLU A 17 13.01 11.39 4.52
C GLU A 17 13.69 10.07 4.14
N SER A 18 13.40 8.99 4.86
CA SER A 18 13.91 7.65 4.54
C SER A 18 13.42 7.13 3.19
N PHE A 19 12.16 7.43 2.82
CA PHE A 19 11.61 7.07 1.52
C PHE A 19 12.30 7.87 0.40
N VAL A 20 12.36 9.19 0.54
CA VAL A 20 13.00 10.08 -0.43
C VAL A 20 14.46 9.70 -0.63
N GLY A 21 15.22 9.52 0.45
CA GLY A 21 16.63 9.13 0.38
C GLY A 21 16.86 7.75 -0.25
N SER A 22 15.87 6.86 -0.21
CA SER A 22 16.00 5.53 -0.81
C SER A 22 15.74 5.48 -2.31
N PHE A 23 14.86 6.35 -2.83
CA PHE A 23 14.53 6.41 -4.27
C PHE A 23 15.34 7.45 -5.03
N PHE A 24 15.70 8.57 -4.41
CA PHE A 24 16.39 9.69 -5.06
C PHE A 24 17.89 9.66 -4.75
N LYS A 25 18.54 8.59 -5.17
CA LYS A 25 19.99 8.37 -5.03
C LYS A 25 20.59 8.05 -6.39
N ALA A 26 21.89 8.26 -6.60
CA ALA A 26 22.51 8.10 -7.91
C ALA A 26 22.33 6.67 -8.48
N GLU A 27 22.28 5.68 -7.59
CA GLU A 27 22.08 4.27 -7.89
C GLU A 27 20.70 3.97 -8.49
N CYS A 28 19.73 4.90 -8.41
CA CYS A 28 18.43 4.70 -9.07
C CYS A 28 18.50 4.76 -10.60
N TYR A 29 19.62 5.25 -11.15
CA TYR A 29 19.92 5.22 -12.58
C TYR A 29 20.66 3.94 -13.00
N ASP A 30 21.03 3.07 -12.05
CA ASP A 30 21.66 1.79 -12.39
C ASP A 30 20.67 0.83 -13.04
N LEU A 31 21.20 -0.04 -13.89
CA LEU A 31 20.41 -1.11 -14.51
C LEU A 31 19.84 -2.02 -13.43
N LYS A 32 18.60 -2.45 -13.63
CA LYS A 32 17.84 -3.31 -12.69
C LYS A 32 17.75 -2.75 -11.27
N PHE A 33 17.65 -1.43 -11.10
CA PHE A 33 17.40 -0.83 -9.80
C PHE A 33 16.13 -1.43 -9.14
N LYS A 34 16.25 -1.87 -7.89
CA LYS A 34 15.14 -2.44 -7.13
C LYS A 34 14.35 -1.33 -6.44
N LEU A 35 13.08 -1.18 -6.82
CA LEU A 35 12.12 -0.32 -6.12
C LEU A 35 11.68 -0.94 -4.79
N VAL A 36 11.49 -2.26 -4.80
CA VAL A 36 11.15 -3.06 -3.61
C VAL A 36 12.15 -4.19 -3.51
N GLU A 37 12.75 -4.32 -2.33
CA GLU A 37 13.71 -5.39 -2.07
C GLU A 37 13.03 -6.76 -2.07
N THR A 38 13.78 -7.76 -2.54
CA THR A 38 13.35 -9.16 -2.50
C THR A 38 13.35 -9.64 -1.05
N THR A 39 12.26 -10.28 -0.62
CA THR A 39 12.15 -10.96 0.67
C THR A 39 11.88 -12.45 0.46
N GLU A 40 11.83 -13.26 1.53
CA GLU A 40 11.53 -14.70 1.40
C GLU A 40 10.16 -14.97 0.76
N ASP A 41 9.19 -14.06 0.97
CA ASP A 41 7.81 -14.20 0.53
C ASP A 41 7.46 -13.38 -0.72
N ASP A 42 8.33 -12.45 -1.14
CA ASP A 42 8.06 -11.50 -2.24
C ASP A 42 9.30 -11.35 -3.14
N PRO A 43 9.20 -11.62 -4.45
CA PRO A 43 10.31 -11.44 -5.39
C PRO A 43 10.83 -9.99 -5.45
N GLY A 44 10.06 -9.01 -4.95
CA GLY A 44 10.36 -7.60 -5.01
C GLY A 44 9.98 -7.00 -6.37
N LEU A 45 10.37 -5.75 -6.59
CA LEU A 45 10.01 -5.00 -7.78
C LEU A 45 11.22 -4.26 -8.35
N VAL A 46 11.45 -4.43 -9.65
CA VAL A 46 12.53 -3.77 -10.39
C VAL A 46 11.96 -2.62 -11.20
N ALA A 47 12.66 -1.48 -11.20
CA ALA A 47 12.30 -0.32 -11.99
C ALA A 47 12.36 -0.64 -13.49
N PRO A 48 11.46 -0.07 -14.30
CA PRO A 48 11.51 -0.27 -15.75
C PRO A 48 12.74 0.38 -16.36
N GLU A 49 13.36 -0.32 -17.29
CA GLU A 49 14.42 0.24 -18.12
C GLU A 49 13.79 0.89 -19.35
N GLY A 50 13.80 2.22 -19.39
CA GLY A 50 13.19 2.94 -20.49
C GLY A 50 13.46 4.43 -20.44
N THR A 51 13.45 5.05 -21.62
CA THR A 51 13.58 6.50 -21.78
C THR A 51 12.31 7.15 -22.31
N LYS A 52 11.32 6.33 -22.70
CA LYS A 52 10.04 6.80 -23.26
C LYS A 52 8.90 6.50 -22.29
N ILE A 53 7.97 7.45 -22.17
CA ILE A 53 6.79 7.31 -21.31
C ILE A 53 5.98 6.03 -21.59
N GLY A 54 5.89 5.60 -22.85
CA GLY A 54 5.18 4.38 -23.23
C GLY A 54 5.75 3.11 -22.60
N GLN A 55 7.07 3.07 -22.36
CA GLN A 55 7.72 1.92 -21.70
C GLN A 55 7.35 1.87 -20.22
N PHE A 56 7.29 3.02 -19.55
CA PHE A 56 6.82 3.12 -18.17
C PHE A 56 5.35 2.72 -18.04
N LEU A 57 4.48 3.17 -18.96
CA LEU A 57 3.07 2.80 -18.96
C LEU A 57 2.85 1.31 -19.18
N GLN A 58 3.61 0.71 -20.10
CA GLN A 58 3.57 -0.73 -20.30
C GLN A 58 4.00 -1.49 -19.04
N TRP A 59 5.10 -1.08 -18.41
CA TRP A 59 5.57 -1.69 -17.16
C TRP A 59 4.52 -1.58 -16.04
N VAL A 60 3.86 -0.42 -15.88
CA VAL A 60 2.76 -0.28 -14.91
C VAL A 60 1.61 -1.23 -15.23
N SER A 61 1.28 -1.45 -16.51
CA SER A 61 0.20 -2.35 -16.91
C SER A 61 0.51 -3.83 -16.69
N GLU A 62 1.79 -4.18 -16.57
CA GLU A 62 2.27 -5.55 -16.32
C GLU A 62 2.35 -5.87 -14.81
N LEU A 63 2.11 -4.88 -13.93
CA LEU A 63 2.10 -5.10 -12.49
C LEU A 63 0.98 -6.06 -12.06
N PRO A 64 1.22 -6.90 -11.03
CA PRO A 64 0.22 -7.80 -10.49
C PRO A 64 -0.97 -7.04 -9.89
N GLU A 65 -2.18 -7.61 -10.02
CA GLU A 65 -3.41 -7.04 -9.45
C GLU A 65 -3.39 -6.98 -7.92
N ARG A 66 -2.57 -7.84 -7.29
CA ARG A 66 -2.36 -7.85 -5.84
C ARG A 66 -0.98 -7.33 -5.50
N GLU A 67 -0.94 -6.09 -5.02
CA GLU A 67 0.26 -5.45 -4.49
C GLU A 67 0.44 -5.83 -3.01
N PRO A 68 1.52 -6.55 -2.65
CA PRO A 68 1.75 -6.95 -1.27
C PRO A 68 2.16 -5.75 -0.39
N PRO A 69 1.85 -5.78 0.92
CA PRO A 69 2.14 -4.67 1.85
C PRO A 69 3.65 -4.39 1.99
N THR A 70 4.49 -5.34 1.62
CA THR A 70 5.95 -5.25 1.53
C THR A 70 6.41 -4.13 0.60
N TRP A 71 5.63 -3.79 -0.43
CA TRP A 71 5.94 -2.65 -1.33
C TRP A 71 5.91 -1.30 -0.62
N LEU A 72 5.13 -1.21 0.46
CA LEU A 72 5.08 -0.05 1.35
C LEU A 72 6.07 -0.17 2.52
N ARG A 73 7.00 -1.12 2.46
CA ARG A 73 7.90 -1.52 3.55
C ARG A 73 7.16 -1.90 4.84
N LEU A 74 5.91 -2.33 4.71
CA LEU A 74 5.15 -2.86 5.83
C LEU A 74 5.38 -4.37 5.93
N PRO A 75 5.39 -4.93 7.16
CA PRO A 75 5.48 -6.36 7.33
C PRO A 75 4.24 -7.05 6.73
N PRO A 76 4.36 -8.31 6.27
CA PRO A 76 3.23 -9.07 5.73
C PRO A 76 2.06 -9.21 6.72
N THR A 77 2.33 -9.07 8.02
CA THR A 77 1.31 -9.04 9.07
C THR A 77 0.34 -7.87 8.96
N ALA A 78 0.70 -6.78 8.26
CA ALA A 78 -0.18 -5.62 8.07
C ALA A 78 -1.48 -5.98 7.32
N GLU A 79 -1.41 -6.90 6.34
CA GLU A 79 -2.60 -7.35 5.62
C GLU A 79 -3.57 -8.12 6.54
N ARG A 80 -3.03 -8.89 7.49
CA ARG A 80 -3.84 -9.59 8.51
C ARG A 80 -4.54 -8.60 9.44
N VAL A 81 -3.83 -7.56 9.87
CA VAL A 81 -4.42 -6.49 10.71
C VAL A 81 -5.53 -5.78 9.96
N LEU A 82 -5.31 -5.42 8.70
CA LEU A 82 -6.32 -4.79 7.84
C LEU A 82 -7.54 -5.69 7.65
N SER A 83 -7.33 -6.97 7.36
CA SER A 83 -8.40 -7.96 7.17
C SER A 83 -9.24 -8.15 8.43
N THR A 84 -8.59 -8.18 9.60
CA THR A 84 -9.27 -8.26 10.90
C THR A 84 -10.15 -7.04 11.14
N HIS A 85 -9.64 -5.83 10.89
CA HIS A 85 -10.42 -4.59 11.00
C HIS A 85 -11.60 -4.57 10.04
N LYS A 86 -11.40 -5.01 8.78
CA LYS A 86 -12.49 -5.14 7.79
C LYS A 86 -13.57 -6.12 8.27
N ALA A 87 -13.18 -7.27 8.81
CA ALA A 87 -14.09 -8.27 9.34
C ALA A 87 -14.91 -7.72 10.52
N ILE A 88 -14.26 -7.07 11.50
CA ILE A 88 -14.95 -6.43 12.63
C ILE A 88 -15.94 -5.38 12.14
N ARG A 89 -15.53 -4.52 11.20
CA ARG A 89 -16.39 -3.50 10.60
C ARG A 89 -17.58 -4.11 9.87
N MET A 90 -17.40 -5.20 9.14
CA MET A 90 -18.46 -5.91 8.44
C MET A 90 -19.47 -6.52 9.43
N ILE A 91 -18.99 -7.23 10.45
CA ILE A 91 -19.85 -7.81 11.50
C ILE A 91 -20.64 -6.71 12.20
N THR A 92 -20.01 -5.58 12.51
CA THR A 92 -20.66 -4.43 13.16
C THR A 92 -21.76 -3.85 12.27
N LYS A 93 -21.53 -3.71 10.96
CA LYS A 93 -22.56 -3.27 10.01
C LYS A 93 -23.72 -4.25 9.93
N ILE A 94 -23.45 -5.55 9.85
CA ILE A 94 -24.48 -6.59 9.82
C ILE A 94 -25.32 -6.57 11.10
N LYS A 95 -24.68 -6.43 12.28
CA LYS A 95 -25.38 -6.29 13.56
C LYS A 95 -26.33 -5.08 13.58
N LYS A 96 -25.88 -3.94 13.04
CA LYS A 96 -26.73 -2.73 12.92
C LYS A 96 -27.92 -2.98 11.99
N ILE A 97 -27.69 -3.58 10.82
CA ILE A 97 -28.77 -3.90 9.88
C ILE A 97 -29.79 -4.84 10.52
N LYS A 98 -29.32 -5.89 11.22
CA LYS A 98 -30.20 -6.80 11.94
C LYS A 98 -31.03 -6.06 13.01
N GLY A 99 -30.40 -5.19 13.80
CA GLY A 99 -31.10 -4.39 14.81
C GLY A 99 -32.22 -3.53 14.20
N LEU A 100 -31.96 -2.90 13.04
CA LEU A 100 -32.98 -2.11 12.34
C LEU A 100 -34.13 -2.99 11.79
N VAL A 101 -33.84 -4.17 11.25
CA VAL A 101 -34.87 -5.11 10.76
C VAL A 101 -35.72 -5.67 11.90
N ASP A 102 -35.11 -5.93 13.05
CA ASP A 102 -35.82 -6.41 14.25
C ASP A 102 -36.68 -5.29 14.89
N GLU A 103 -36.31 -4.00 14.70
CA GLU A 103 -37.09 -2.82 15.15
C GLU A 103 -38.22 -2.42 14.18
N GLU A 104 -38.04 -2.60 12.87
CA GLU A 104 -39.05 -2.35 11.82
C GLU A 104 -40.07 -3.50 11.68
N GLY A 105 -40.45 -4.14 12.80
CA GLY A 105 -41.37 -5.28 12.85
C GLY A 105 -42.37 -5.30 11.69
N VAL A 106 -42.10 -6.18 10.73
CA VAL A 106 -43.05 -6.48 9.66
C VAL A 106 -44.20 -7.21 10.34
N ASP A 107 -45.18 -6.42 10.79
CA ASP A 107 -46.53 -6.87 11.06
C ASP A 107 -47.06 -7.50 9.76
N LEU A 108 -47.05 -8.83 9.71
CA LEU A 108 -47.91 -9.64 8.84
C LEU A 108 -49.22 -9.93 9.57
#